data_AF-A0A953EBY2-F1
#
_entry.id   AF-A0A953EBY2-F1
#
_cell.length_a   1.000
_cell.length_b   1.000
_cell.length_c   1.000
_cell.angle_alpha   90.00
_cell.angle_beta   90.00
_cell.angle_gamma   90.00
#
_symmetry.space_group_name_H-M   'P 1'
#
loop_
_entity.id
_entity.type
_entity.pdbx_description
1 polymer ?
#
loop_
_entity_poly.entity_id
_entity_poly.type
_entity_poly.pdbx_seq_one_letter_code
_entity_poly.pdbx_strand_id
1 'polypeptide(L)'
;MYLGPARRVVITGLPPAADLDGQLRLEGLVCLLLARGLSVAYGRPSARPDEATIWLGAGEPDPAAPPLLLWPPADTPPRRLTAIAAASKAGRVCVADPGRLAVLRASGARGLLLPDPSHALWGLLDQHPKGSGCLRLPREG
;
A
#
# COMPACT_ATOMS: atom_id res chain seq x y z
N MET A 1 7.88 5.80 5.58
CA MET A 1 6.73 5.14 6.22
C MET A 1 7.26 4.45 7.47
N TYR A 2 6.73 4.74 8.66
CA TYR A 2 7.21 4.14 9.91
C TYR A 2 6.20 3.06 10.32
N LEU A 3 6.60 1.79 10.32
CA LEU A 3 5.76 0.66 10.73
C LEU A 3 5.65 0.54 12.26
N GLY A 4 6.15 1.53 13.02
CA GLY A 4 6.13 1.47 14.47
C GLY A 4 7.09 0.40 15.01
N PRO A 5 6.81 -0.16 16.19
CA PRO A 5 7.54 -1.28 16.76
C PRO A 5 7.20 -2.63 16.09
N ALA A 6 6.38 -2.64 15.03
CA ALA A 6 5.92 -3.87 14.40
C ALA A 6 7.11 -4.68 13.88
N ARG A 7 7.14 -5.96 14.25
CA ARG A 7 8.13 -6.94 13.77
C ARG A 7 7.52 -7.92 12.77
N ARG A 8 6.21 -7.85 12.58
CA ARG A 8 5.44 -8.74 11.74
C ARG A 8 4.45 -7.95 10.88
N VAL A 9 4.38 -8.31 9.62
CA VAL A 9 3.43 -7.75 8.65
C VAL A 9 2.53 -8.85 8.12
N VAL A 10 1.23 -8.66 8.27
CA VAL A 10 0.20 -9.53 7.73
C VAL A 10 -0.30 -8.93 6.41
N ILE A 11 -0.15 -9.68 5.32
CA ILE A 11 -0.62 -9.31 4.00
C ILE A 11 -1.99 -9.96 3.77
N THR A 12 -2.97 -9.12 3.43
CA THR A 12 -4.36 -9.46 3.16
C THR A 12 -4.76 -9.05 1.74
N GLY A 13 -5.92 -9.52 1.28
CA GLY A 13 -6.42 -9.19 -0.05
C GLY A 13 -5.46 -9.62 -1.16
N LEU A 14 -4.97 -10.86 -1.06
CA LEU A 14 -3.99 -11.41 -1.98
C LEU A 14 -4.54 -11.45 -3.41
N PRO A 15 -3.75 -11.06 -4.41
CA PRO A 15 -4.14 -11.17 -5.80
C PRO A 15 -4.34 -12.65 -6.19
N PRO A 16 -5.28 -12.96 -7.09
CA PRO A 16 -5.45 -14.31 -7.60
C PRO A 16 -4.19 -14.74 -8.38
N ALA A 17 -3.94 -16.05 -8.47
CA ALA A 17 -2.75 -16.58 -9.16
C ALA A 17 -2.66 -16.17 -10.65
N ALA A 18 -3.80 -15.88 -11.28
CA ALA A 18 -3.87 -15.40 -12.66
C ALA A 18 -3.51 -13.91 -12.83
N ASP A 19 -3.49 -13.13 -11.74
CA ASP A 19 -3.12 -11.70 -11.77
C ASP A 19 -1.60 -11.55 -11.62
N LEU A 20 -0.89 -11.60 -12.75
CA LEU A 20 0.58 -11.52 -12.80
C LEU A 20 1.12 -10.23 -12.18
N ASP A 21 0.50 -9.09 -12.46
CA ASP A 21 0.90 -7.80 -11.89
C ASP A 21 0.71 -7.78 -10.37
N GLY A 22 -0.40 -8.37 -9.91
CA GLY A 22 -0.63 -8.64 -8.50
C GLY A 22 0.45 -9.51 -7.88
N GLN A 23 0.82 -10.63 -8.51
CA GLN A 23 1.86 -11.54 -8.01
C GLN A 23 3.23 -10.84 -7.91
N LEU A 24 3.64 -10.08 -8.93
CA LEU A 24 4.90 -9.33 -8.92
C LEU A 24 4.94 -8.29 -7.79
N ARG A 25 3.82 -7.61 -7.55
CA ARG A 25 3.68 -6.68 -6.43
C ARG A 25 3.76 -7.39 -5.08
N LEU A 26 3.12 -8.55 -4.93
CA LEU A 26 3.20 -9.36 -3.72
C LEU A 26 4.65 -9.78 -3.45
N GLU A 27 5.34 -10.33 -4.45
CA GLU A 27 6.72 -10.78 -4.35
C GLU A 27 7.66 -9.63 -3.96
N GLY A 28 7.61 -8.51 -4.69
CA GLY A 28 8.44 -7.35 -4.38
C GLY A 28 8.21 -6.82 -2.96
N LEU A 29 6.94 -6.77 -2.52
CA LEU A 29 6.60 -6.33 -1.16
C LEU A 29 7.18 -7.26 -0.11
N VAL A 30 7.06 -8.57 -0.31
CA VAL A 30 7.63 -9.58 0.59
C VAL A 30 9.14 -9.42 0.68
N CYS A 31 9.83 -9.31 -0.44
CA CYS A 31 11.28 -9.10 -0.50
C CYS A 31 11.70 -7.83 0.26
N LEU A 32 10.99 -6.72 0.06
CA LEU A 32 11.25 -5.45 0.76
C LEU A 32 11.09 -5.59 2.28
N LEU A 33 10.00 -6.22 2.73
CA LEU A 33 9.71 -6.40 4.15
C LEU A 33 10.77 -7.28 4.82
N LEU A 34 11.14 -8.39 4.17
CA LEU A 34 12.18 -9.29 4.64
C LEU A 34 13.55 -8.59 4.71
N ALA A 35 13.92 -7.80 3.69
CA ALA A 35 15.17 -7.03 3.68
C ALA A 35 15.25 -5.98 4.81
N ARG A 36 14.11 -5.59 5.38
CA ARG A 36 14.01 -4.69 6.56
C ARG A 36 13.95 -5.44 7.88
N GLY A 37 14.15 -6.76 7.88
CA GLY A 37 14.12 -7.60 9.08
C GLY A 37 12.72 -7.84 9.63
N LEU A 38 11.68 -7.66 8.82
CA LEU A 38 10.29 -7.91 9.21
C LEU A 38 9.90 -9.34 8.83
N SER A 39 9.13 -9.99 9.69
CA SER A 39 8.48 -11.26 9.34
C SER A 39 7.19 -10.99 8.55
N VAL A 40 6.89 -11.86 7.59
CA VAL A 40 5.69 -11.75 6.76
C VAL A 40 4.76 -12.92 7.02
N ALA A 41 3.47 -12.64 7.08
CA ALA A 41 2.41 -13.63 7.15
C ALA A 41 1.28 -13.28 6.18
N TYR A 42 0.45 -14.28 5.87
CA TYR A 42 -0.67 -14.14 4.95
C TYR A 42 -1.98 -14.46 5.66
N GLY A 43 -3.05 -13.81 5.22
CA GLY A 43 -4.40 -14.12 5.69
C GLY A 43 -4.84 -13.20 6.82
N ARG A 44 -5.61 -13.73 7.78
CA ARG A 44 -6.31 -12.89 8.76
C ARG A 44 -5.35 -12.33 9.82
N PRO A 45 -5.35 -11.02 10.10
CA PRO A 45 -4.57 -10.44 11.17
C PRO A 45 -5.04 -10.95 12.53
N SER A 46 -4.12 -11.13 13.48
CA SER A 46 -4.41 -11.75 14.79
C SER A 46 -4.66 -10.73 15.91
N ALA A 47 -4.87 -9.46 15.55
CA ALA A 47 -5.05 -8.31 16.46
C ALA A 47 -3.90 -8.09 17.45
N ARG A 48 -2.70 -8.62 17.16
CA ARG A 48 -1.53 -8.43 18.02
C ARG A 48 -0.96 -7.01 17.88
N PRO A 49 -0.45 -6.41 18.97
CA PRO A 49 0.08 -5.04 18.94
C PRO A 49 1.40 -4.91 18.17
N ASP A 50 2.11 -6.00 17.89
CA ASP A 50 3.33 -6.04 17.08
C ASP A 50 3.08 -6.38 15.61
N GLU A 51 1.82 -6.47 15.19
CA GLU A 51 1.41 -6.76 13.81
C GLU A 51 0.95 -5.50 13.09
N ALA A 52 1.54 -5.29 11.91
CA ALA A 52 1.06 -4.35 10.91
C ALA A 52 0.27 -5.11 9.83
N THR A 53 -0.78 -4.49 9.27
CA THR A 53 -1.54 -5.10 8.17
C THR A 53 -1.39 -4.28 6.88
N ILE A 54 -1.12 -4.97 5.77
CA ILE A 54 -1.13 -4.42 4.41
C ILE A 54 -2.20 -5.16 3.60
N TRP A 55 -3.01 -4.42 2.84
CA TRP A 55 -4.02 -4.99 1.96
C TRP A 55 -3.66 -4.70 0.49
N LEU A 56 -3.65 -5.74 -0.35
CA LEU A 56 -3.17 -5.67 -1.76
C LEU A 56 -4.26 -5.56 -2.82
N GLY A 57 -5.53 -5.52 -2.43
CA GLY A 57 -6.58 -5.17 -3.37
C GLY A 57 -7.71 -6.17 -3.59
N ALA A 58 -7.50 -7.44 -3.25
CA ALA A 58 -8.53 -8.45 -3.44
C ALA A 58 -9.54 -8.45 -2.28
N GLY A 59 -10.81 -8.67 -2.61
CA GLY A 59 -11.91 -8.61 -1.65
C GLY A 59 -12.08 -7.22 -1.03
N GLU A 60 -12.69 -7.18 0.15
CA GLU A 60 -12.84 -5.96 0.94
C GLU A 60 -11.86 -5.98 2.13
N PRO A 61 -11.27 -4.84 2.51
CA PRO A 61 -10.41 -4.78 3.69
C PRO A 61 -11.22 -5.04 4.96
N ASP A 62 -10.63 -5.76 5.93
CA ASP A 62 -11.29 -6.07 7.20
C ASP A 62 -11.43 -4.80 8.06
N PRO A 63 -12.65 -4.34 8.38
CA PRO A 63 -12.84 -3.13 9.17
C PRO A 63 -12.47 -3.32 10.64
N ALA A 64 -12.44 -4.56 11.15
CA ALA A 64 -12.05 -4.86 12.53
C ALA A 64 -10.52 -4.84 12.72
N ALA A 65 -9.76 -4.97 11.64
CA ALA A 65 -8.31 -4.88 11.61
C ALA A 65 -7.85 -3.95 10.46
N PRO A 66 -8.10 -2.63 10.60
CA PRO A 66 -7.89 -1.70 9.50
C PRO A 66 -6.40 -1.69 9.09
N PRO A 67 -6.10 -1.92 7.80
CA PRO A 67 -4.72 -1.96 7.34
C PRO A 67 -4.05 -0.59 7.49
N LEU A 68 -2.76 -0.63 7.84
CA LEU A 68 -1.91 0.55 7.85
C LEU A 68 -1.65 1.05 6.42
N LEU A 69 -1.69 0.14 5.46
CA LEU A 69 -1.48 0.41 4.04
C LEU A 69 -2.53 -0.29 3.19
N LEU A 70 -3.25 0.50 2.38
CA LEU A 70 -4.17 0.01 1.36
C LEU A 70 -3.53 0.20 -0.01
N TRP A 71 -3.36 -0.88 -0.76
CA TRP A 71 -2.77 -0.86 -2.10
C TRP A 71 -3.72 -1.49 -3.12
N PRO A 72 -4.83 -0.81 -3.47
CA PRO A 72 -5.80 -1.33 -4.43
C PRO A 72 -5.19 -1.56 -5.83
N PRO A 73 -5.78 -2.44 -6.66
CA PRO A 73 -5.31 -2.67 -8.02
C PRO A 73 -5.42 -1.42 -8.90
N ALA A 74 -4.57 -1.34 -9.92
CA ALA A 74 -4.41 -0.16 -10.80
C ALA A 74 -5.64 0.13 -11.66
N ASP A 75 -6.62 -0.77 -11.73
CA ASP A 75 -7.88 -0.66 -12.48
C ASP A 75 -9.10 -0.40 -11.56
N THR A 76 -8.92 -0.43 -10.22
CA THR A 76 -9.99 -0.14 -9.23
C THR A 76 -10.86 1.08 -9.60
N PRO A 77 -12.19 0.92 -9.72
CA PRO A 77 -13.08 2.03 -10.06
C PRO A 77 -13.06 3.17 -9.03
N PRO A 78 -13.22 4.45 -9.44
CA PRO A 78 -13.22 5.60 -8.53
C PRO A 78 -14.20 5.45 -7.35
N ARG A 79 -15.43 4.98 -7.60
CA ARG A 79 -16.44 4.73 -6.55
C ARG A 79 -15.94 3.78 -5.46
N ARG A 80 -15.17 2.75 -5.85
CA ARG A 80 -14.63 1.76 -4.93
C ARG A 80 -13.43 2.31 -4.17
N LEU A 81 -12.60 3.12 -4.83
CA LEU A 81 -11.51 3.86 -4.17
C LEU A 81 -12.05 4.80 -3.08
N THR A 82 -13.15 5.51 -3.32
CA THR A 82 -13.80 6.36 -2.31
C THR A 82 -14.33 5.55 -1.14
N ALA A 83 -14.91 4.37 -1.37
CA ALA A 83 -15.36 3.48 -0.29
C ALA A 83 -14.18 2.97 0.58
N ILE A 84 -13.08 2.56 -0.07
CA ILE A 84 -11.84 2.15 0.60
C ILE A 84 -11.24 3.32 1.42
N ALA A 85 -11.24 4.52 0.84
CA ALA A 85 -10.79 5.74 1.50
C ALA A 85 -11.61 6.08 2.75
N ALA A 86 -12.93 5.95 2.68
CA ALA A 86 -13.83 6.18 3.82
C ALA A 86 -13.67 5.12 4.92
N ALA A 87 -13.38 3.87 4.55
CA ALA A 87 -13.07 2.78 5.49
C ALA A 87 -11.71 3.00 6.20
N SER A 88 -10.81 3.76 5.57
CA SER A 88 -9.47 4.05 6.09
C SER A 88 -9.49 5.13 7.17
N LYS A 89 -9.96 4.80 8.37
CA LYS A 89 -9.97 5.75 9.52
C LYS A 89 -8.57 6.20 9.96
N ALA A 90 -7.52 5.44 9.65
CA ALA A 90 -6.12 5.78 10.00
C ALA A 90 -5.06 5.31 8.98
N GLY A 91 -5.45 4.50 7.99
CA GLY A 91 -4.54 3.93 7.00
C GLY A 91 -4.12 4.92 5.92
N ARG A 92 -2.99 4.64 5.26
CA ARG A 92 -2.57 5.34 4.05
C ARG A 92 -3.02 4.54 2.84
N VAL A 93 -3.58 5.22 1.84
CA VAL A 93 -3.96 4.59 0.57
C VAL A 93 -2.89 4.90 -0.48
N CYS A 94 -2.28 3.87 -1.03
CA CYS A 94 -1.29 3.96 -2.10
C CYS A 94 -1.96 3.74 -3.46
N VAL A 95 -1.77 4.69 -4.36
CA VAL A 95 -2.26 4.61 -5.75
C VAL A 95 -1.13 4.91 -6.71
N ALA A 96 -1.21 4.30 -7.89
CA ALA A 96 -0.23 4.40 -8.97
C ALA A 96 -0.45 5.59 -9.91
N ASP A 97 -1.62 6.24 -9.84
CA ASP A 97 -2.07 7.23 -10.82
C ASP A 97 -2.45 8.56 -10.14
N PRO A 98 -2.00 9.73 -10.67
CA PRO A 98 -2.35 11.04 -10.13
C PRO A 98 -3.86 11.34 -10.11
N GLY A 99 -4.62 10.89 -11.11
CA GLY A 99 -6.07 11.06 -11.16
C GLY A 99 -6.77 10.35 -10.00
N ARG A 100 -6.31 9.14 -9.65
CA ARG A 100 -6.77 8.39 -8.48
C ARG A 100 -6.39 9.07 -7.16
N LEU A 101 -5.22 9.70 -7.10
CA LEU A 101 -4.83 10.46 -5.92
C LEU A 101 -5.78 11.64 -5.68
N ALA A 102 -6.21 12.32 -6.75
CA ALA A 102 -7.18 13.40 -6.64
C ALA A 102 -8.52 12.90 -6.06
N VAL A 103 -9.01 11.74 -6.49
CA VAL A 103 -10.21 11.08 -5.94
C VAL A 103 -10.08 10.80 -4.45
N LEU A 104 -8.93 10.26 -4.02
CA LEU A 104 -8.67 9.98 -2.60
C LEU A 104 -8.63 11.26 -1.76
N ARG A 105 -7.98 12.31 -2.25
CA ARG A 105 -7.87 13.60 -1.56
C ARG A 105 -9.23 14.27 -1.41
N ALA A 106 -10.07 14.22 -2.43
CA ALA A 106 -11.45 14.71 -2.37
C ALA A 106 -12.29 13.97 -1.32
N SER A 107 -11.92 12.74 -0.98
CA SER A 107 -12.57 11.92 0.05
C SER A 107 -12.05 12.19 1.47
N GLY A 108 -11.08 13.10 1.65
CA GLY A 108 -10.44 13.39 2.94
C GLY A 108 -9.40 12.35 3.39
N ALA A 109 -9.08 11.35 2.57
CA ALA A 109 -8.13 10.31 2.93
C ALA A 109 -6.67 10.72 2.70
N ARG A 110 -5.77 10.12 3.48
CA ARG A 110 -4.32 10.27 3.32
C ARG A 110 -3.83 9.40 2.16
N GLY A 111 -3.85 9.97 0.96
CA GLY A 111 -3.33 9.33 -0.25
C GLY A 111 -1.81 9.51 -0.40
N LEU A 112 -1.14 8.45 -0.86
CA LEU A 112 0.22 8.48 -1.37
C LEU A 112 0.19 8.11 -2.84
N LEU A 113 0.78 8.96 -3.68
CA LEU A 113 1.12 8.57 -5.04
C LEU A 113 2.43 7.79 -4.96
N LEU A 114 2.40 6.57 -5.46
CA LEU A 114 3.61 5.85 -5.81
C LEU A 114 3.67 5.84 -7.35
N PRO A 115 4.87 5.90 -7.98
CA PRO A 115 4.98 5.51 -9.39
C PRO A 115 4.42 4.07 -9.53
N ASP A 116 4.08 3.60 -10.73
CA ASP A 116 3.30 2.36 -10.94
C ASP A 116 3.66 1.19 -10.00
N PRO A 117 2.78 0.21 -9.73
CA PRO A 117 2.94 -0.71 -8.62
C PRO A 117 4.29 -1.43 -8.57
N SER A 118 4.89 -1.68 -9.73
CA SER A 118 6.24 -2.18 -9.89
C SER A 118 7.28 -1.10 -9.53
N HIS A 119 7.22 0.10 -10.13
CA HIS A 119 8.11 1.23 -9.79
C HIS A 119 7.94 1.79 -8.37
N ALA A 120 6.78 1.66 -7.75
CA ALA A 120 6.53 1.95 -6.34
C ALA A 120 7.41 1.07 -5.45
N LEU A 121 7.47 -0.21 -5.82
CA LEU A 121 8.30 -1.21 -5.19
C LEU A 121 9.76 -0.97 -5.49
N TRP A 122 10.12 -0.66 -6.73
CA TRP A 122 11.48 -0.22 -7.07
C TRP A 122 11.86 1.05 -6.32
N GLY A 123 11.05 2.09 -6.22
CA GLY A 123 11.35 3.30 -5.44
C GLY A 123 11.39 3.09 -3.92
N LEU A 124 10.82 1.98 -3.42
CA LEU A 124 10.98 1.52 -2.04
C LEU A 124 12.23 0.64 -1.85
N LEU A 125 12.66 -0.08 -2.91
CA LEU A 125 13.83 -0.95 -2.99
C LEU A 125 15.11 -0.20 -3.41
N ASP A 126 14.97 0.93 -4.11
CA ASP A 126 16.04 1.72 -4.67
C ASP A 126 16.65 2.53 -3.53
N GLN A 127 17.84 2.09 -3.12
CA GLN A 127 18.58 2.55 -1.96
C GLN A 127 19.23 3.90 -2.24
N HIS A 128 18.45 4.85 -2.70
CA HIS A 128 18.87 6.22 -2.78
C HIS A 128 19.09 6.75 -1.35
N PRO A 129 20.30 7.24 -1.01
CA PRO A 129 20.55 7.84 0.29
C PRO A 129 19.48 8.89 0.57
N LYS A 130 18.98 8.94 1.82
CA LYS A 130 17.84 9.77 2.25
C LYS A 130 17.77 11.09 1.46
N GLY A 131 16.76 11.23 0.60
CA GLY A 131 16.49 12.46 -0.16
C GLY A 131 16.62 12.38 -1.68
N SER A 132 17.02 11.23 -2.26
CA SER A 132 17.21 11.11 -3.72
C SER A 132 16.03 10.48 -4.50
N GLY A 133 15.05 9.85 -3.81
CA GLY A 133 13.85 9.25 -4.44
C GLY A 133 12.62 10.15 -4.54
N CYS A 134 12.72 11.44 -4.20
CA CYS A 134 11.60 12.37 -4.35
C CYS A 134 11.69 13.06 -5.71
N LEU A 135 10.84 12.66 -6.65
CA LEU A 135 10.54 13.44 -7.84
C LEU A 135 9.96 14.79 -7.37
N ARG A 136 10.80 15.83 -7.40
CA ARG A 136 10.37 17.21 -7.17
C ARG A 136 9.54 17.61 -8.38
N LEU A 137 8.22 17.62 -8.23
CA LEU A 137 7.36 18.27 -9.21
C LEU A 137 7.77 19.75 -9.30
N PRO A 138 7.94 20.31 -10.51
CA PRO A 138 8.20 21.73 -10.65
C PRO A 138 7.07 22.50 -9.98
N ARG A 139 7.45 23.49 -9.17
CA ARG A 139 6.48 24.49 -8.69
C ARG A 139 6.01 25.24 -9.93
N GLU A 140 4.72 25.13 -10.25
CA GLU A 140 4.07 26.08 -11.15
C GLU A 140 4.24 27.47 -10.55
N GLY A 141 4.77 28.38 -11.37
CA GLY A 141 4.97 29.79 -11.04
C GLY A 141 3.71 30.61 -11.18
#